data_AF-A0A929DXH7-F1
#
_entry.id   AF-A0A929DXH7-F1
#
_cell.length_a   1.000
_cell.length_b   1.000
_cell.length_c   1.000
_cell.angle_alpha   90.00
_cell.angle_beta   90.00
_cell.angle_gamma   90.00
#
_symmetry.space_group_name_H-M   'P 1'
#
loop_
_entity.id
_entity.type
_entity.pdbx_description
1 polymer ?
#
loop_
_entity_poly.entity_id
_entity_poly.type
_entity_poly.pdbx_seq_one_letter_code
_entity_poly.pdbx_strand_id
1 'polypeptide(L)' 'RIAYKPDQSVITQPELSNDYMSPLFLAVVEATEEAIYNSLFMAEDMTGQKGREIKALPLESTLEIMGRSGVNKINK' A
#
# COMPACT_ATOMS: atom_id res chain seq x y z
N ARG A 1 33.09 4.56 22.99
CA ARG A 1 32.65 3.26 22.46
C ARG A 1 32.26 2.39 23.63
N ILE A 2 31.04 1.84 23.66
CA ILE A 2 30.59 0.91 24.68
C ILE A 2 30.95 -0.50 24.20
N ALA A 3 31.58 -1.31 25.05
CA ALA A 3 31.96 -2.68 24.70
C ALA A 3 30.71 -3.56 24.66
N TYR A 4 30.34 -4.03 23.47
CA TYR A 4 29.30 -5.03 23.29
C TYR A 4 29.81 -6.38 23.81
N LYS A 5 29.20 -6.89 24.89
CA LYS A 5 29.38 -8.26 25.38
C LYS A 5 28.14 -9.05 25.00
N PRO A 6 28.20 -9.93 23.97
CA PRO A 6 27.09 -10.83 23.71
C PRO A 6 26.97 -11.85 24.85
N ASP A 7 25.75 -12.05 25.36
CA ASP A 7 25.41 -12.99 26.44
C ASP A 7 25.50 -14.47 25.97
N GLN A 8 25.48 -14.69 24.64
CA GLN A 8 25.57 -16.01 24.03
C GLN A 8 26.51 -16.00 22.81
N SER A 9 27.19 -17.12 22.58
CA SER A 9 28.16 -17.30 21.49
C SER A 9 27.54 -17.67 20.14
N VAL A 10 26.27 -18.11 20.12
CA VAL A 10 25.53 -18.53 18.91
C VAL A 10 24.08 -18.08 19.02
N ILE A 11 23.51 -17.58 17.93
CA ILE A 11 22.09 -17.23 17.81
C ILE A 11 21.44 -18.20 16.81
N THR A 12 20.30 -18.79 17.17
CA THR A 12 19.46 -19.57 16.26
C THR A 12 18.22 -18.76 15.89
N GLN A 13 17.90 -18.65 14.59
CA GLN A 13 16.75 -17.90 14.10
C GLN A 13 15.89 -18.79 13.20
N PRO A 14 14.56 -18.79 13.37
CA PRO A 14 13.67 -19.47 12.44
C PRO A 14 13.69 -18.75 11.08
N GLU A 15 13.74 -19.52 10.00
CA GLU A 15 13.70 -19.04 8.62
C GLU A 15 12.50 -19.65 7.90
N LEU A 16 11.83 -18.86 7.08
CA LEU A 16 10.78 -19.35 6.19
C LEU A 16 11.44 -19.92 4.93
N SER A 17 11.14 -21.17 4.58
CA SER A 17 11.61 -21.75 3.32
C SER A 17 11.07 -20.96 2.12
N ASN A 18 11.91 -20.76 1.11
CA ASN A 18 11.60 -19.99 -0.09
C ASN A 18 10.35 -20.49 -0.83
N ASP A 19 10.03 -21.78 -0.74
CA ASP A 19 8.85 -22.39 -1.36
C ASP A 19 7.53 -21.78 -0.83
N TYR A 20 7.55 -21.14 0.35
CA TYR A 20 6.40 -20.49 0.97
C TYR A 20 6.39 -18.96 0.77
N MET A 21 7.33 -18.39 0.02
CA MET A 21 7.46 -16.93 -0.15
C MET A 21 6.47 -16.36 -1.18
N SER A 22 6.11 -17.13 -2.21
CA SER A 22 5.20 -16.69 -3.27
C SER A 22 3.88 -16.06 -2.76
N PRO A 23 3.14 -16.66 -1.80
CA PRO A 23 1.93 -16.03 -1.28
C PRO A 23 2.20 -14.72 -0.52
N LEU A 24 3.36 -14.56 0.14
CA LEU A 24 3.72 -13.30 0.81
C LEU A 24 4.02 -12.19 -0.21
N PHE A 25 4.70 -12.51 -1.30
CA PHE A 25 4.94 -11.53 -2.37
C PHE A 25 3.63 -11.07 -3.00
N LEU A 26 2.70 -11.98 -3.27
CA LEU A 26 1.37 -11.62 -3.77
C LEU A 26 0.62 -10.76 -2.76
N ALA A 27 0.63 -11.12 -1.48
CA ALA A 27 -0.03 -10.36 -0.44
C ALA A 27 0.51 -8.92 -0.33
N VAL A 28 1.83 -8.73 -0.49
CA VAL A 28 2.41 -7.37 -0.53
C VAL A 28 1.94 -6.61 -1.77
N VAL A 29 1.91 -7.25 -2.95
CA VAL A 29 1.41 -6.60 -4.17
C VAL A 29 -0.03 -6.10 -3.96
N GLU A 30 -0.95 -6.98 -3.53
CA GLU A 30 -2.35 -6.62 -3.30
C GLU A 30 -2.49 -5.54 -2.21
N ALA A 31 -1.80 -5.69 -1.09
CA ALA A 31 -1.87 -4.72 0.00
C ALA A 31 -1.35 -3.34 -0.42
N THR A 32 -0.30 -3.28 -1.24
CA THR A 32 0.25 -2.00 -1.73
C THR A 32 -0.65 -1.36 -2.78
N GLU A 33 -1.26 -2.16 -3.66
CA GLU A 33 -2.25 -1.69 -4.63
C GLU A 33 -3.45 -1.05 -3.91
N GLU A 34 -4.03 -1.77 -2.94
CA GLU A 34 -5.15 -1.27 -2.14
C GLU A 34 -4.77 -0.06 -1.29
N ALA A 35 -3.55 0.00 -0.74
CA ALA A 35 -3.09 1.17 0.01
C ALA A 35 -3.04 2.44 -0.86
N ILE A 36 -2.62 2.31 -2.13
CA ILE A 36 -2.61 3.41 -3.09
C ILE A 36 -4.05 3.83 -3.42
N TYR A 37 -4.94 2.88 -3.72
CA TYR A 37 -6.35 3.19 -3.98
C TYR A 37 -7.00 3.91 -2.81
N ASN A 38 -6.82 3.38 -1.59
CA ASN A 38 -7.31 3.99 -0.35
C ASN A 38 -6.81 5.42 -0.16
N SER A 39 -5.52 5.67 -0.41
CA SER A 39 -4.92 7.00 -0.27
C SER A 39 -5.54 8.02 -1.23
N LEU A 40 -5.89 7.61 -2.45
CA LEU A 40 -6.50 8.49 -3.46
C LEU A 40 -8.00 8.68 -3.24
N PHE A 41 -8.71 7.61 -2.88
CA PHE A 41 -10.18 7.63 -2.75
C PHE A 41 -10.64 8.29 -1.44
N MET A 42 -9.81 8.28 -0.40
CA MET A 42 -10.08 8.97 0.87
C MET A 42 -9.41 10.35 0.97
N ALA A 43 -8.69 10.79 -0.05
CA ALA A 43 -8.06 12.10 -0.04
C ALA A 43 -9.13 13.21 0.03
N GLU A 44 -8.84 14.25 0.81
CA GLU A 44 -9.63 15.47 0.90
C GLU A 44 -8.87 16.64 0.25
N ASP A 45 -9.60 17.67 -0.19
CA ASP A 45 -9.00 18.91 -0.64
C ASP A 45 -8.11 19.50 0.47
N MET A 46 -6.89 19.92 0.12
CA MET A 46 -5.96 20.51 1.09
C MET A 46 -5.23 21.73 0.54
N THR A 47 -4.86 22.63 1.44
CA THR A 47 -3.96 23.75 1.15
C THR A 47 -2.61 23.47 1.79
N GLY A 48 -1.60 23.23 0.96
CA GLY A 48 -0.21 22.99 1.35
C GLY A 48 0.60 24.28 1.55
N GLN A 49 1.92 24.10 1.65
CA GLN A 49 2.86 25.19 1.88
C GLN A 49 2.73 26.29 0.80
N LYS A 50 2.88 27.56 1.21
CA LYS A 50 2.80 28.74 0.33
C LYS A 50 1.46 28.88 -0.41
N GLY A 51 0.37 28.40 0.19
CA GLY A 51 -0.97 28.52 -0.38
C GLY A 51 -1.24 27.59 -1.56
N ARG A 52 -0.43 26.53 -1.74
CA ARG A 52 -0.64 25.58 -2.83
C ARG A 52 -1.86 24.72 -2.54
N GLU A 53 -2.92 24.90 -3.30
CA GLU A 53 -4.11 24.04 -3.21
C GLU A 53 -3.88 22.73 -3.98
N ILE A 54 -4.29 21.63 -3.37
CA ILE A 54 -4.33 20.29 -3.96
C ILE A 54 -5.76 19.78 -3.80
N LYS A 55 -6.37 19.42 -4.92
CA LYS A 55 -7.72 18.86 -4.94
C LYS A 55 -7.69 17.35 -4.81
N ALA A 56 -8.67 16.81 -4.08
CA ALA A 56 -8.93 15.39 -4.04
C ALA A 56 -9.27 14.85 -5.44
N LEU A 57 -9.17 13.53 -5.60
CA LEU A 57 -9.60 12.87 -6.82
C LEU A 57 -11.12 13.07 -7.00
N PRO A 58 -11.61 13.51 -8.18
CA PRO A 58 -13.04 13.67 -8.40
C PRO A 58 -13.71 12.28 -8.54
N LEU A 59 -14.23 11.77 -7.42
CA LEU A 59 -14.70 10.38 -7.32
C LEU A 59 -15.82 10.05 -8.33
N GLU A 60 -16.80 10.94 -8.47
CA GLU A 60 -17.96 10.68 -9.35
C GLU A 60 -17.53 10.49 -10.81
N SER A 61 -16.75 11.42 -11.35
CA SER A 61 -16.26 11.31 -12.73
C SER A 61 -15.28 10.16 -12.91
N THR A 62 -14.49 9.84 -11.88
CA THR A 62 -13.59 8.69 -11.89
C THR A 62 -14.39 7.38 -12.02
N LEU A 63 -15.46 7.22 -11.23
CA LEU A 63 -16.34 6.04 -11.29
C LEU A 63 -17.08 5.93 -12.63
N GLU A 64 -17.52 7.06 -13.20
CA GLU A 64 -18.09 7.07 -14.55
C GLU A 64 -17.09 6.56 -15.61
N ILE A 65 -15.84 7.02 -15.56
CA ILE A 65 -14.79 6.60 -16.49
C ILE A 65 -14.50 5.11 -16.33
N MET A 66 -14.41 4.61 -15.09
CA MET A 66 -14.23 3.19 -14.80
C MET A 66 -15.40 2.33 -15.35
N GLY A 67 -16.63 2.85 -15.27
CA GLY A 67 -17.82 2.22 -15.85
C GLY A 67 -17.76 2.12 -17.38
N ARG A 68 -17.40 3.21 -18.05
CA ARG A 68 -17.24 3.23 -19.52
C ARG A 68 -16.11 2.33 -20.01
N SER A 69 -15.06 2.19 -19.22
CA SER A 69 -13.88 1.37 -19.54
C SER A 69 -14.11 -0.13 -19.31
N GLY A 70 -15.29 -0.53 -18.83
CA GLY A 70 -15.64 -1.94 -18.59
C GLY A 70 -14.98 -2.57 -17.35
N VAL A 71 -14.29 -1.75 -16.54
CA VAL A 71 -13.60 -2.19 -15.31
C VAL A 71 -14.58 -2.25 -14.13
N ASN A 72 -15.62 -1.40 -14.14
CA ASN A 72 -16.67 -1.41 -13.12
C ASN A 72 -17.82 -2.37 -13.48
N LYS A 73 -17.51 -3.66 -13.70
CA LYS A 73 -18.50 -4.74 -13.72
C LYS A 73 -18.60 -5.38 -12.34
N ILE A 74 -18.85 -4.57 -11.31
CA ILE A 74 -19.13 -5.10 -9.98
C ILE A 74 -20.62 -5.47 -9.95
N ASN A 75 -20.87 -6.77 -10.06
CA ASN A 75 -22.09 -7.51 -9.68
C ASN A 75 -23.44 -6.81 -9.93
N LYS A 76 -24.08 -7.19 -11.04
CA LYS A 76 -25.55 -7.26 -11.10
C LYS A 76 -25.96 -8.71 -11.18
#